data_AF-A0A834X4G0-F1
#
_entry.id   AF-A0A834X4G0-F1
#
_cell.length_a   1.000
_cell.length_b   1.000
_cell.length_c   1.000
_cell.angle_alpha   90.00
_cell.angle_beta   90.00
_cell.angle_gamma   90.00
#
_symmetry.space_group_name_H-M   'P 1'
#
loop_
_entity.id
_entity.type
_entity.pdbx_description
1 polymer ?
#
loop_
_entity_poly.entity_id
_entity_poly.type
_entity_poly.pdbx_seq_one_letter_code
_entity_poly.pdbx_strand_id
1 'polypeptide(L)'
;MVYEANARVQDPVYGCVGAISSLQHQLDGLRAQLALAQAEVAHLRMLPSPTTCAASWILDSDDVTYPAATIHMKAGSIAISTVLIMDVVSQ
;
A
#
# COMPACT_ATOMS: atom_id res chain seq x y z
N MET A 1 -36.60 18.92 11.57
CA MET A 1 -35.75 18.38 12.67
C MET A 1 -36.35 17.08 13.26
N VAL A 2 -36.83 16.13 12.45
CA VAL A 2 -37.47 14.90 12.98
C VAL A 2 -36.43 13.81 13.26
N TYR A 3 -35.48 13.60 12.34
CA TYR A 3 -34.44 12.58 12.47
C TYR A 3 -33.54 12.80 13.71
N GLU A 4 -33.05 14.03 13.92
CA GLU A 4 -32.20 14.36 15.07
C GLU A 4 -32.94 14.22 16.41
N ALA A 5 -34.20 14.66 16.46
CA ALA A 5 -35.03 14.53 17.66
C ALA A 5 -35.29 13.05 17.98
N ASN A 6 -35.64 12.24 16.97
CA ASN A 6 -35.85 10.81 17.15
C ASN A 6 -34.58 10.08 17.56
N ALA A 7 -33.42 10.46 16.99
CA ALA A 7 -32.13 9.89 17.38
C ALA A 7 -31.79 10.16 18.84
N ARG A 8 -32.08 11.36 19.37
CA ARG A 8 -31.89 11.69 20.80
C ARG A 8 -32.85 10.96 21.74
N VAL A 9 -34.02 10.54 21.26
CA VAL A 9 -34.93 9.71 22.06
C VAL A 9 -34.40 8.28 22.20
N GLN A 10 -33.82 7.74 21.12
CA GLN A 10 -33.26 6.38 21.11
C GLN A 10 -31.89 6.31 21.79
N ASP A 11 -31.07 7.36 21.64
CA ASP A 11 -29.78 7.52 22.29
C ASP A 11 -29.68 8.95 22.87
N PRO A 12 -30.00 9.14 24.16
CA PRO A 12 -30.01 10.46 24.79
C PRO A 12 -28.62 11.08 24.98
N VAL A 13 -27.55 10.28 24.89
CA VAL A 13 -26.18 10.76 25.09
C VAL A 13 -25.57 11.19 23.76
N TYR A 14 -25.59 10.32 22.75
CA TYR A 14 -24.90 10.58 21.48
C TYR A 14 -25.86 10.84 20.30
N GLY A 15 -27.09 10.34 20.31
CA GLY A 15 -28.09 10.58 19.27
C GLY A 15 -27.54 10.39 17.84
N CYS A 16 -27.70 11.39 16.98
CA CYS A 16 -27.17 11.35 15.61
C CYS A 16 -25.63 11.41 15.55
N VAL A 17 -24.95 11.94 16.59
CA VAL A 17 -23.49 11.97 16.67
C VAL A 17 -22.94 10.55 16.76
N GLY A 18 -23.62 9.64 17.49
CA GLY A 18 -23.21 8.23 17.56
C GLY A 18 -23.22 7.54 16.19
N ALA A 19 -24.25 7.82 15.38
CA ALA A 19 -24.32 7.32 14.00
C ALA A 19 -23.18 7.88 13.12
N ILE A 20 -22.89 9.18 13.24
CA ILE A 20 -21.79 9.81 12.51
C ILE A 20 -20.44 9.20 12.91
N SER A 21 -20.19 9.04 14.22
CA SER A 21 -18.95 8.45 14.72
C SER A 21 -18.76 7.00 14.30
N SER A 22 -19.85 6.21 14.28
CA SER A 22 -19.80 4.83 13.76
C SER A 22 -19.42 4.79 12.28
N LEU A 23 -20.00 5.68 11.47
CA LEU A 23 -19.66 5.79 10.05
C LEU A 23 -18.22 6.25 9.84
N GLN A 24 -17.73 7.19 10.65
CA GLN A 24 -16.33 7.63 10.61
C GLN A 24 -15.37 6.46 10.88
N HIS A 25 -15.63 5.68 11.93
CA HIS A 25 -14.83 4.49 12.24
C HIS A 25 -14.84 3.45 11.11
N GLN A 26 -16.00 3.23 10.47
CA GLN A 26 -16.08 2.32 9.31
C GLN A 26 -15.27 2.85 8.12
N LEU A 27 -15.33 4.15 7.89
CA LEU A 27 -14.60 4.82 6.80
C LEU A 27 -13.08 4.69 7.03
N ASP A 28 -12.61 4.91 8.26
CA ASP A 28 -11.19 4.77 8.59
C ASP A 28 -10.71 3.32 8.46
N GLY A 29 -11.53 2.34 8.90
CA GLY A 29 -11.24 0.93 8.67
C GLY A 29 -11.13 0.56 7.18
N LEU A 30 -12.00 1.11 6.34
CA LEU A 30 -11.93 0.91 4.88
C LEU A 30 -10.72 1.62 4.25
N ARG A 31 -10.35 2.81 4.72
CA ARG A 31 -9.14 3.51 4.28
C ARG A 31 -7.89 2.70 4.58
N ALA A 32 -7.79 2.12 5.78
CA ALA A 32 -6.67 1.25 6.15
C ALA A 32 -6.59 0.01 5.24
N GLN A 33 -7.72 -0.64 4.97
CA GLN A 33 -7.76 -1.79 4.05
C GLN A 33 -7.32 -1.41 2.63
N LEU A 34 -7.77 -0.26 2.13
CA LEU A 34 -7.37 0.24 0.83
C LEU A 34 -5.86 0.51 0.77
N ALA A 35 -5.31 1.15 1.79
CA ALA A 35 -3.91 1.50 1.85
C ALA A 35 -3.02 0.24 1.91
N LEU A 36 -3.45 -0.79 2.64
CA LEU A 36 -2.80 -2.10 2.65
C LEU A 36 -2.81 -2.75 1.26
N ALA A 37 -3.98 -2.80 0.60
CA ALA A 37 -4.10 -3.36 -0.75
C ALA A 37 -3.23 -2.59 -1.77
N GLN A 38 -3.15 -1.26 -1.64
CA GLN A 38 -2.28 -0.42 -2.49
C GLN A 38 -0.80 -0.72 -2.25
N ALA A 39 -0.38 -0.94 -1.00
CA ALA A 39 0.98 -1.33 -0.67
C ALA A 39 1.34 -2.70 -1.26
N GLU A 40 0.42 -3.68 -1.22
CA GLU A 40 0.62 -4.99 -1.85
C GLU A 40 0.81 -4.88 -3.37
N VAL A 41 -0.04 -4.09 -4.05
CA VAL A 41 0.09 -3.84 -5.49
C VAL A 41 1.41 -3.15 -5.82
N ALA A 42 1.82 -2.17 -5.01
CA ALA A 42 3.10 -1.49 -5.18
C ALA A 42 4.28 -2.46 -4.99
N HIS A 43 4.23 -3.33 -3.98
CA HIS A 43 5.24 -4.36 -3.75
C HIS A 43 5.35 -5.31 -4.95
N LEU A 44 4.23 -5.79 -5.49
CA LEU A 44 4.23 -6.65 -6.68
C LEU A 44 4.79 -5.94 -7.92
N ARG A 45 4.58 -4.64 -8.07
CA ARG A 45 5.16 -3.84 -9.18
C ARG A 45 6.65 -3.56 -8.98
N MET A 46 7.12 -3.49 -7.75
CA MET A 46 8.52 -3.29 -7.41
C MET A 46 9.32 -4.59 -7.40
N LEU A 47 8.66 -5.75 -7.27
CA LEU A 47 9.29 -7.04 -7.49
C LEU A 47 9.77 -7.08 -8.95
N PRO A 48 11.08 -7.17 -9.23
CA PRO A 48 11.55 -7.32 -10.59
C PRO A 48 10.86 -8.56 -11.17
N SER A 49 10.14 -8.41 -12.28
CA SER A 49 9.66 -9.59 -12.99
C SER A 49 10.90 -10.43 -13.32
N PRO A 50 10.85 -11.76 -13.21
CA PRO A 50 11.98 -12.61 -13.61
C PRO A 50 12.23 -12.61 -15.13
N THR A 51 11.85 -11.55 -15.86
CA THR A 51 11.79 -11.56 -17.32
C THR A 51 13.01 -10.98 -18.03
N THR A 52 14.06 -10.45 -17.38
CA THR A 52 15.17 -9.89 -18.20
C THR A 52 16.60 -10.17 -17.77
N CYS A 53 16.88 -11.11 -16.86
CA CYS A 53 18.24 -11.63 -16.81
C CYS A 53 18.31 -13.04 -16.22
N ALA A 54 18.85 -13.95 -17.03
CA ALA A 54 19.27 -15.31 -16.68
C ALA A 54 18.16 -16.38 -16.59
N ALA A 55 17.39 -16.56 -17.65
CA ALA A 55 17.04 -17.90 -18.12
C ALA A 55 17.83 -18.16 -19.41
N SER A 56 19.14 -18.41 -19.28
CA SER A 56 20.01 -18.75 -20.42
C SER A 56 21.13 -19.70 -20.00
N TRP A 57 20.80 -20.74 -19.22
CA TRP A 57 21.76 -21.82 -18.88
C TRP A 57 21.64 -23.03 -19.82
N ILE A 58 20.83 -22.96 -20.88
CA ILE A 58 20.65 -24.08 -21.82
C ILE A 58 20.78 -23.53 -23.23
N LEU A 59 22.03 -23.39 -23.69
CA LEU A 59 22.54 -23.89 -24.96
C LEU A 59 23.91 -23.25 -25.24
N ASP A 60 24.90 -24.14 -25.26
CA ASP A 60 26.08 -24.13 -26.11
C ASP A 60 27.33 -23.32 -25.71
N SER A 61 28.45 -23.98 -25.97
CA SER A 61 29.82 -23.68 -25.60
C SER A 61 30.38 -22.39 -26.19
N ASP A 62 31.45 -21.92 -25.55
CA ASP A 62 32.51 -21.05 -26.09
C ASP A 62 32.15 -19.58 -26.40
N ASP A 63 32.35 -18.67 -25.44
CA ASP A 63 33.22 -17.48 -25.62
C ASP A 63 33.21 -16.57 -24.36
N VAL A 64 34.36 -15.93 -24.14
CA VAL A 64 34.81 -15.26 -22.93
C VAL A 64 34.41 -13.77 -22.93
N THR A 65 33.92 -13.28 -21.78
CA THR A 65 33.84 -11.86 -21.36
C THR A 65 32.72 -10.99 -21.94
N TYR A 66 31.66 -10.81 -21.14
CA TYR A 66 30.72 -9.68 -21.26
C TYR A 66 31.00 -8.65 -20.15
N PRO A 67 30.87 -7.34 -20.42
CA PRO A 67 31.32 -6.30 -19.50
C PRO A 67 30.43 -6.26 -18.27
N ALA A 68 31.07 -6.13 -17.11
CA ALA A 68 30.42 -5.93 -15.83
C ALA A 68 29.37 -4.81 -15.93
N ALA A 69 28.10 -5.18 -15.87
CA ALA A 69 27.00 -4.24 -15.67
C ALA A 69 27.18 -3.62 -14.28
N THR A 70 27.90 -2.50 -14.22
CA THR A 70 27.93 -1.63 -13.05
C THR A 70 26.51 -1.13 -12.84
N ILE A 71 25.76 -1.82 -11.97
CA ILE A 71 24.48 -1.35 -11.47
C ILE A 71 24.81 -0.16 -10.56
N HIS A 72 24.78 1.04 -11.14
CA HIS A 72 24.83 2.28 -10.39
C HIS A 72 23.48 2.45 -9.69
N MET A 73 23.30 1.78 -8.55
CA MET A 73 22.12 1.98 -7.70
C MET A 73 22.16 3.43 -7.19
N LYS A 74 21.29 4.28 -7.75
CA LYS A 74 21.09 5.64 -7.27
C LYS A 74 20.56 5.54 -5.84
N ALA A 75 21.41 5.84 -4.86
CA ALA A 75 21.06 5.94 -3.45
C ALA A 75 19.98 7.04 -3.29
N GLY A 76 18.70 6.67 -3.37
CA GLY A 76 17.61 7.64 -3.34
C GLY A 76 16.22 7.06 -3.54
N SER A 77 16.08 5.92 -4.24
CA SER A 77 14.75 5.32 -4.47
C SER A 77 14.20 4.47 -3.32
N ILE A 78 15.03 4.08 -2.34
CA ILE A 78 14.60 3.18 -1.26
C ILE A 78 13.85 3.95 -0.15
N ALA A 79 14.10 5.25 0.02
CA ALA A 79 13.55 6.02 1.15
C ALA A 79 12.08 6.44 0.95
N ILE A 80 11.63 6.77 -0.26
CA ILE A 80 10.28 7.32 -0.46
C ILE A 80 9.21 6.23 -0.26
N SER A 81 9.48 5.00 -0.70
CA SER A 81 8.54 3.87 -0.57
C SER A 81 8.35 3.44 0.88
N THR A 82 9.44 3.34 1.67
CA THR A 82 9.34 2.97 3.08
C THR A 82 8.70 4.06 3.93
N VAL A 83 8.99 5.34 3.66
CA VAL A 83 8.36 6.47 4.38
C VAL A 83 6.85 6.52 4.13
N LEU A 84 6.39 6.36 2.88
CA LEU A 84 4.96 6.28 2.54
C LEU A 84 4.25 5.10 3.23
N ILE A 85 4.91 3.94 3.31
CA ILE A 85 4.35 2.76 3.99
C ILE A 85 4.23 3.01 5.51
N MET A 86 5.18 3.70 6.12
CA MET A 86 5.11 4.01 7.56
C MET A 86 4.03 5.06 7.88
N ASP A 87 3.85 6.09 7.04
CA ASP A 87 2.77 7.08 7.20
C ASP A 87 1.38 6.44 7.03
N VAL A 88 1.22 5.48 6.10
CA VAL A 88 -0.01 4.71 5.91
C VAL A 88 -0.36 3.83 7.11
N VAL A 89 0.63 3.23 7.77
CA VAL A 89 0.40 2.37 8.94
C VAL A 89 0.21 3.18 10.23
N SER A 90 0.63 4.46 10.25
CA SER A 90 0.58 5.32 11.44
C SER A 90 -0.66 6.23 11.53
N GLN A 91 -1.55 6.23 10.54
CA GLN A 91 -2.77 7.04 10.46
C GLN A 91 -4.03 6.19 10.67
#